data_AF-A0A379N193-F1
#
_entry.id   AF-A0A379N193-F1
#
_cell.length_a   1.000
_cell.length_b   1.000
_cell.length_c   1.000
_cell.angle_alpha   90.00
_cell.angle_beta   90.00
_cell.angle_gamma   90.00
#
_symmetry.space_group_name_H-M   'P 1'
#
loop_
_entity.id
_entity.type
_entity.pdbx_description
1 polymer ?
#
loop_
_entity_poly.entity_id
_entity_poly.type
_entity_poly.pdbx_seq_one_letter_code
_entity_poly.pdbx_strand_id
1 'polypeptide(L)' 'MPNPASVFCRDQGGTTQLRKQTDGSVIGLCHFPDGRLCEEWSLFRSGACLPPR' A
#
# COMPACT_ATOMS: atom_id res chain seq x y z
N MET A 1 14.10 -8.23 -7.26
CA MET A 1 13.89 -6.78 -7.40
C MET A 1 12.76 -6.40 -6.44
N PRO A 2 12.88 -5.33 -5.62
CA PRO A 2 11.82 -4.95 -4.69
C PRO A 2 10.58 -4.47 -5.46
N ASN A 3 9.39 -4.66 -4.86
CA ASN A 3 8.14 -4.17 -5.43
C ASN A 3 8.20 -2.62 -5.46
N PRO A 4 8.04 -1.97 -6.64
CA PRO A 4 8.13 -0.52 -6.76
C PRO A 4 7.09 0.21 -5.92
N ALA A 5 5.88 -0.34 -5.78
CA ALA A 5 4.85 0.26 -4.93
C ALA A 5 5.23 0.22 -3.44
N SER A 6 5.87 -0.86 -3.01
CA SER A 6 6.38 -0.98 -1.63
C SER A 6 7.56 -0.05 -1.37
N VAL A 7 8.46 0.13 -2.34
CA VAL A 7 9.53 1.14 -2.26
C VAL A 7 8.93 2.54 -2.16
N PHE A 8 7.99 2.88 -3.04
CA PHE A 8 7.32 4.17 -3.02
C PHE A 8 6.59 4.43 -1.70
N CYS A 9 5.87 3.45 -1.15
CA CYS A 9 5.24 3.55 0.16
C CYS A 9 6.23 3.96 1.26
N ARG A 10 7.40 3.32 1.28
CA ARG A 10 8.46 3.62 2.25
C ARG A 10 9.06 5.01 2.04
N ASP A 11 9.24 5.42 0.79
CA ASP A 11 9.74 6.76 0.44
C ASP A 11 8.75 7.87 0.84
N GLN A 12 7.44 7.56 0.90
CA GLN A 12 6.41 8.46 1.45
C GLN A 12 6.35 8.45 2.99
N GLY A 13 7.21 7.69 3.68
CA GLY A 13 7.23 7.55 5.13
C GLY A 13 6.21 6.55 5.69
N GLY A 14 5.62 5.72 4.83
CA GLY A 14 4.74 4.62 5.21
C GLY A 14 5.50 3.30 5.41
N THR A 15 4.77 2.27 5.85
CA THR A 15 5.24 0.89 5.93
C THR A 15 4.33 -0.01 5.12
N THR A 16 4.92 -0.88 4.29
CA THR A 16 4.17 -1.87 3.52
C THR A 16 3.64 -2.98 4.42
N GLN A 17 2.36 -3.30 4.26
CA GLN A 17 1.66 -4.44 4.87
C GLN A 17 0.98 -5.26 3.79
N LEU A 18 1.16 -6.58 3.81
CA LEU A 18 0.47 -7.48 2.91
C LEU A 18 -0.79 -8.01 3.60
N ARG A 19 -1.94 -7.93 2.93
CA ARG A 19 -3.21 -8.41 3.45
C ARG A 19 -3.83 -9.41 2.48
N LYS A 20 -4.22 -10.57 3.00
CA LYS A 20 -4.95 -11.58 2.24
C LYS A 20 -6.43 -11.20 2.19
N GLN A 21 -7.01 -11.18 1.00
CA GLN A 21 -8.43 -10.95 0.77
C GLN A 21 -9.24 -12.26 0.88
N THR A 22 -10.57 -12.12 0.96
CA THR A 22 -11.50 -13.25 1.09
C THR A 22 -11.50 -14.16 -0.14
N ASP A 23 -11.15 -13.64 -1.31
CA ASP A 23 -10.97 -14.40 -2.55
C ASP A 23 -9.62 -15.14 -2.62
N GLY A 24 -8.77 -15.00 -1.59
CA GLY A 24 -7.45 -15.61 -1.50
C GLY A 24 -6.34 -14.80 -2.13
N SER A 25 -6.63 -13.68 -2.80
CA SER A 25 -5.62 -12.76 -3.33
C SER A 25 -4.89 -12.03 -2.20
N VAL A 26 -3.72 -11.45 -2.51
CA VAL A 26 -2.96 -10.64 -1.57
C VAL A 26 -2.84 -9.24 -2.13
N ILE A 27 -3.24 -8.26 -1.34
CA ILE A 27 -3.08 -6.84 -1.63
C ILE A 27 -1.95 -6.26 -0.79
N GLY A 28 -1.22 -5.32 -1.38
CA GLY A 28 -0.25 -4.50 -0.67
C GLY A 28 -0.89 -3.22 -0.17
N LEU A 29 -0.60 -2.87 1.08
CA LEU A 29 -1.11 -1.70 1.75
C LEU A 29 0.04 -0.86 2.27
N CYS A 30 -0.09 0.45 2.15
CA CYS A 30 0.79 1.43 2.75
C CYS A 30 0.14 1.98 4.01
N HIS A 31 0.72 1.66 5.16
CA HIS A 31 0.29 2.16 6.47
C HIS A 31 1.16 3.34 6.89
N PHE A 32 0.54 4.49 7.10
CA PHE A 32 1.19 5.71 7.53
C PHE A 32 1.13 5.87 9.06
N PRO A 33 2.09 6.59 9.66
CA PRO A 33 2.11 6.83 11.12
C PRO A 33 0.93 7.67 11.62
N ASP A 34 0.26 8.39 10.73
CA ASP A 34 -0.98 9.14 11.01
C ASP A 34 -2.24 8.24 11.02
N GLY A 35 -2.08 6.93 10.81
CA GLY A 35 -3.15 5.94 10.77
C GLY A 35 -3.81 5.78 9.39
N ARG A 36 -3.39 6.53 8.37
CA ARG A 36 -3.89 6.32 7.00
C ARG A 36 -3.42 4.97 6.46
N LEU A 37 -4.33 4.31 5.75
CA LEU A 37 -4.11 3.01 5.14
C LEU A 37 -4.52 3.10 3.68
N CYS A 38 -3.55 2.97 2.78
CA CYS A 38 -3.73 3.16 1.35
C CYS A 38 -3.37 1.88 0.60
N GLU A 39 -4.06 1.54 -0.47
CA GLU A 39 -3.62 0.52 -1.40
C GLU A 39 -2.33 0.97 -2.12
N GLU A 40 -1.27 0.17 -2.03
CA GLU A 40 0.09 0.59 -2.39
C GLU A 40 0.22 0.93 -3.89
N TRP A 41 -0.49 0.20 -4.77
CA TRP A 41 -0.44 0.44 -6.20
C TRP A 41 -1.22 1.67 -6.63
N SER A 42 -2.32 1.96 -5.97
CA SER A 42 -3.10 3.18 -6.16
C SER A 42 -2.27 4.39 -5.76
N LEU A 43 -1.65 4.32 -4.58
CA LEU A 43 -0.72 5.35 -4.12
C LEU A 43 0.44 5.56 -5.10
N PHE A 44 1.04 4.48 -5.60
CA PHE A 44 2.14 4.55 -6.57
C PHE A 44 1.75 5.14 -7.92
N ARG A 45 0.59 4.75 -8.49
CA ARG A 45 0.20 5.15 -9.85
C ARG A 45 -0.46 6.51 -9.93
N SER A 46 -1.27 6.88 -8.93
CA SER A 46 -2.04 8.14 -8.97
C SER A 46 -1.62 9.13 -7.90
N GLY A 47 -0.79 8.74 -6.93
CA GLY A 47 -0.53 9.54 -5.73
C GLY A 47 -1.72 9.61 -4.77
N ALA A 48 -2.86 9.00 -5.11
CA ALA A 48 -4.05 9.03 -4.28
C ALA A 48 -4.03 7.88 -3.28
N CYS A 49 -4.24 8.21 -2.01
CA CYS A 49 -4.49 7.22 -0.98
C CYS A 49 -5.92 6.69 -1.14
N LEU A 50 -6.05 5.50 -1.73
CA LEU A 50 -7.34 4.79 -1.80
C LEU A 50 -7.41 3.76 -0.67
N PRO A 51 -8.51 3.70 0.08
CA PRO A 51 -8.66 2.71 1.14
C PRO A 51 -8.71 1.28 0.55
N PRO A 52 -8.25 0.26 1.31
CA PRO A 52 -8.42 -1.14 0.93
C PRO A 52 -9.89 -1.50 0.71
N ARG A 53 -10.15 -2.30 -0.33
CA ARG A 53 -11.44 -2.97 -0.55
C ARG A 53 -11.56 -4.25 0.26
#